data_AF-Q3T7C5-F1
#
_entry.id   AF-Q3T7C5-F1
#
_cell.length_a   1.000
_cell.length_b   1.000
_cell.length_c   1.000
_cell.angle_alpha   90.00
_cell.angle_beta   90.00
_cell.angle_gamma   90.00
#
_symmetry.space_group_name_H-M   'P 1'
#
loop_
_entity.id
_entity.type
_entity.pdbx_description
1 polymer ?
#
loop_
_entity_poly.entity_id
_entity_poly.type
_entity_poly.pdbx_seq_one_letter_code
_entity_poly.pdbx_strand_id
1 'polypeptide(L)'
;MQVYEGLDIITNKVSAQEQRICRHHMISFVDPLVTNYTVVDFRNRATALIYLPETKFLLLWEEPIITLNLCSGKFLSIPRSLQVFEETGISHSEFLHRQHTEEGGGPLGGPLKFSNPCILWLHADQAVLDERLDKRVDDMLAAGLLEELRDFHRRYNQKNVSENSQDYQHGIFQSIGFKEFHEYLITEGKCTLETSNQLLKKGIEALKQVTKRYARKQNRWVKNRFLSRPGPIVPPVYGLEVSDVSKWEESVLEPALEIVQSFIQGHKPTATPIKMPYNEAENKRSYHLCDLCDRIIIGDREWAAHIKSKSHLNQLKKRRRLDSDAVNTIESQSVSPDHNKEPKEKGSPGQNDQELKCSV
;
A
#
# COMPACT_ATOMS: atom_id res chain seq x y z
N MET A 1 0.81 13.06 2.25
CA MET A 1 0.47 14.12 1.28
C MET A 1 0.50 15.49 1.91
N GLN A 2 0.00 15.67 3.13
CA GLN A 2 -0.04 16.97 3.81
C GLN A 2 1.32 17.67 4.02
N VAL A 3 2.45 16.96 3.85
CA VAL A 3 3.80 17.57 3.86
C VAL A 3 4.01 18.55 2.69
N TYR A 4 3.29 18.37 1.58
CA TYR A 4 3.41 19.22 0.39
C TYR A 4 2.65 20.54 0.57
N GLU A 5 3.18 21.62 0.01
CA GLU A 5 2.52 22.92 -0.05
C GLU A 5 1.33 22.91 -1.04
N GLY A 6 0.29 23.71 -0.74
CA GLY A 6 -0.94 23.75 -1.53
C GLY A 6 -1.75 22.45 -1.51
N LEU A 7 -2.79 22.39 -2.35
CA LEU A 7 -3.76 21.28 -2.36
C LEU A 7 -4.38 21.05 -0.96
N ASP A 8 -4.68 22.12 -0.24
CA ASP A 8 -5.10 22.09 1.16
C ASP A 8 -6.46 21.42 1.34
N ILE A 9 -7.41 21.65 0.41
CA ILE A 9 -8.73 21.02 0.44
C ILE A 9 -8.58 19.53 0.15
N ILE A 10 -7.97 19.15 -0.97
CA ILE A 10 -7.90 17.74 -1.37
C ILE A 10 -7.04 16.89 -0.43
N THR A 11 -5.99 17.46 0.14
CA THR A 11 -5.15 16.77 1.15
C THR A 11 -5.71 16.87 2.56
N ASN A 12 -6.89 17.48 2.72
CA ASN A 12 -7.64 17.59 3.97
C ASN A 12 -6.79 18.17 5.10
N LYS A 13 -6.08 19.27 4.83
CA LYS A 13 -5.24 19.93 5.82
C LYS A 13 -6.11 20.62 6.86
N VAL A 14 -5.61 20.62 8.09
CA VAL A 14 -6.16 21.38 9.21
C VAL A 14 -6.25 22.86 8.80
N SER A 15 -7.37 23.52 9.12
CA SER A 15 -7.60 24.90 8.71
C SER A 15 -6.59 25.86 9.33
N ALA A 16 -6.40 27.02 8.71
CA ALA A 16 -5.50 28.05 9.25
C ALA A 16 -5.94 28.56 10.64
N GLN A 17 -7.23 28.47 10.98
CA GLN A 17 -7.75 28.85 12.30
C GLN A 17 -7.35 27.81 13.35
N GLU A 18 -7.54 26.53 13.07
CA GLU A 18 -7.14 25.43 13.96
C GLU A 18 -5.62 25.35 14.12
N GLN A 19 -4.85 25.62 13.05
CA GLN A 19 -3.39 25.70 13.12
C GLN A 19 -2.87 26.84 14.01
N ARG A 20 -3.70 27.84 14.34
CA ARG A 20 -3.33 28.89 15.32
C ARG A 20 -3.54 28.44 16.75
N ILE A 21 -4.40 27.45 17.00
CA ILE A 21 -4.69 26.94 18.34
C ILE A 21 -3.48 26.19 18.89
N CYS A 22 -2.76 25.46 18.04
CA CYS A 22 -1.53 24.77 18.42
C CYS A 22 -0.51 24.74 17.27
N ARG A 23 0.77 24.72 17.62
CA ARG A 23 1.85 24.68 16.63
C ARG A 23 1.86 23.34 15.89
N HIS A 24 1.70 23.41 14.57
CA HIS A 24 1.82 22.25 13.70
C HIS A 24 3.23 22.17 13.12
N HIS A 25 3.77 20.95 13.08
CA HIS A 25 5.02 20.63 12.42
C HIS A 25 4.75 19.67 11.26
N MET A 26 5.67 19.58 10.30
CA MET A 26 5.61 18.61 9.21
C MET A 26 4.35 18.72 8.30
N ILE A 27 3.78 19.91 8.18
CA ILE A 27 2.68 20.24 7.26
C ILE A 27 3.12 21.35 6.31
N SER A 28 2.74 21.30 5.03
CA SER A 28 2.98 22.34 4.02
C SER A 28 4.40 22.91 4.00
N PHE A 29 5.42 22.06 3.85
CA PHE A 29 6.82 22.49 3.85
C PHE A 29 7.66 21.89 2.70
N VAL A 30 7.07 20.99 1.91
CA VAL A 30 7.70 20.38 0.75
C VAL A 30 7.12 21.05 -0.50
N ASP A 31 7.99 21.60 -1.35
CA ASP A 31 7.58 22.19 -2.62
C ASP A 31 6.88 21.13 -3.50
N PRO A 32 5.75 21.46 -4.17
CA PRO A 32 5.01 20.52 -5.02
C PRO A 32 5.82 19.91 -6.16
N LEU A 33 6.88 20.57 -6.61
CA LEU A 33 7.79 20.10 -7.65
C LEU A 33 8.76 19.02 -7.16
N VAL A 34 8.88 18.82 -5.84
CA VAL A 34 9.72 17.77 -5.27
C VAL A 34 9.04 16.41 -5.45
N THR A 35 9.51 15.65 -6.43
CA THR A 35 8.97 14.32 -6.76
C THR A 35 9.42 13.22 -5.81
N ASN A 36 10.56 13.40 -5.12
CA ASN A 36 11.27 12.35 -4.39
C ASN A 36 11.33 12.57 -2.88
N TYR A 37 10.21 12.94 -2.24
CA TYR A 37 10.17 13.03 -0.78
C TYR A 37 9.94 11.65 -0.15
N THR A 38 10.93 11.12 0.58
CA THR A 38 10.93 9.73 1.03
C THR A 38 10.61 9.57 2.52
N VAL A 39 10.38 8.31 2.92
CA VAL A 39 10.21 7.94 4.34
C VAL A 39 11.46 8.26 5.17
N VAL A 40 12.65 8.22 4.57
CA VAL A 40 13.92 8.55 5.25
C VAL A 40 13.98 10.04 5.55
N ASP A 41 13.58 10.88 4.60
CA ASP A 41 13.53 12.35 4.78
C ASP A 41 12.55 12.72 5.88
N PHE A 42 11.36 12.11 5.85
CA PHE A 42 10.35 12.28 6.90
C PHE A 42 10.89 11.86 8.27
N ARG A 43 11.48 10.66 8.37
CA ARG A 43 12.05 10.13 9.61
C ARG A 43 13.11 11.07 10.17
N ASN A 44 14.07 11.51 9.35
CA ASN A 44 15.18 12.34 9.78
C ASN A 44 14.69 13.70 10.28
N ARG A 45 13.79 14.35 9.54
CA ARG A 45 13.23 15.66 9.92
C ARG A 45 12.32 15.57 11.15
N ALA A 46 11.42 14.59 11.21
CA ALA A 46 10.55 14.38 12.36
C ALA A 46 11.36 14.04 13.62
N THR A 47 12.38 13.19 13.48
CA THR A 47 13.30 12.87 14.57
C THR A 47 13.96 14.11 15.13
N ALA A 48 14.51 14.97 14.27
CA ALA A 48 15.20 16.19 14.70
C ALA A 48 14.28 17.13 15.50
N LEU A 49 13.00 17.18 15.14
CA LEU A 49 12.00 17.95 15.88
C LEU A 49 11.70 17.31 17.24
N ILE A 50 11.53 15.99 17.31
CA ILE A 50 11.17 15.28 18.55
C ILE A 50 12.26 15.38 19.63
N TYR A 51 13.54 15.43 19.24
CA TYR A 51 14.65 15.58 20.18
C TYR A 51 14.81 16.99 20.77
N LEU A 52 13.96 17.95 20.40
CA LEU A 52 13.99 19.29 21.01
C LEU A 52 13.57 19.19 22.49
N PRO A 53 14.41 19.62 23.45
CA PRO A 53 14.26 19.31 24.88
C PRO A 53 12.97 19.82 25.55
N GLU A 54 12.28 20.78 24.95
CA GLU A 54 11.21 21.54 25.61
C GLU A 54 9.79 21.16 25.18
N THR A 55 9.60 20.13 24.34
CA THR A 55 8.28 19.90 23.71
C THR A 55 7.81 18.44 23.81
N LYS A 56 6.59 18.24 24.34
CA LYS A 56 5.86 16.97 24.22
C LYS A 56 5.20 16.94 22.85
N PHE A 57 5.52 15.94 22.04
CA PHE A 57 4.99 15.84 20.69
C PHE A 57 3.82 14.86 20.62
N LEU A 58 2.74 15.29 19.98
CA LEU A 58 1.69 14.41 19.48
C LEU A 58 1.92 14.24 17.98
N LEU A 59 2.26 13.02 17.56
CA LEU A 59 2.33 12.68 16.14
C LEU A 59 0.95 12.20 15.70
N LEU A 60 0.24 13.07 14.97
CA LEU A 60 -0.94 12.65 14.22
C LEU A 60 -0.46 11.91 12.97
N TRP A 61 -0.88 10.65 12.86
CA TRP A 61 -0.42 9.79 11.78
C TRP A 61 -1.59 9.35 10.91
N GLU A 62 -1.62 9.90 9.69
CA GLU A 62 -2.32 9.31 8.57
C GLU A 62 -1.31 8.50 7.75
N GLU A 63 -1.66 7.26 7.39
CA GLU A 63 -0.84 6.38 6.57
C GLU A 63 -0.20 7.11 5.36
N PRO A 64 1.12 6.99 5.12
CA PRO A 64 1.68 7.48 3.88
C PRO A 64 1.04 6.73 2.70
N ILE A 65 0.58 7.44 1.67
CA ILE A 65 0.07 6.81 0.42
C ILE A 65 1.11 5.85 -0.18
N ILE A 66 2.40 5.96 0.17
CA ILE A 66 3.44 5.01 -0.22
C ILE A 66 3.11 3.56 0.21
N THR A 67 2.38 3.34 1.32
CA THR A 67 1.88 2.00 1.68
C THR A 67 0.79 1.50 0.74
N LEU A 68 0.12 2.35 -0.08
CA LEU A 68 -0.82 1.89 -1.13
C LEU A 68 -0.15 0.88 -2.05
N ASN A 69 1.11 1.10 -2.40
CA ASN A 69 1.86 0.24 -3.32
C ASN A 69 2.40 -1.04 -2.67
N LEU A 70 2.40 -1.15 -1.34
CA LEU A 70 2.88 -2.34 -0.63
C LEU A 70 1.86 -3.49 -0.53
N CYS A 71 0.59 -3.28 -0.94
CA CYS A 71 -0.42 -4.37 -1.00
C CYS A 71 -0.68 -4.91 -2.41
N SER A 72 0.04 -4.43 -3.42
CA SER A 72 -0.14 -4.84 -4.81
C SER A 72 1.18 -5.32 -5.38
N GLY A 73 1.63 -6.49 -4.92
CA GLY A 73 2.77 -7.20 -5.49
C GLY A 73 4.10 -6.90 -4.81
N LYS A 74 4.81 -7.96 -4.44
CA LYS A 74 6.18 -7.93 -3.89
C LYS A 74 7.24 -7.29 -4.83
N PHE A 75 6.84 -6.78 -5.99
CA PHE A 75 7.72 -6.32 -7.08
C PHE A 75 8.55 -5.09 -6.71
N LEU A 76 8.01 -4.09 -6.01
CA LEU A 76 8.80 -2.91 -5.59
C LEU A 76 9.77 -3.21 -4.43
N SER A 77 9.57 -4.33 -3.71
CA SER A 77 10.47 -4.74 -2.63
C SER A 77 11.76 -5.39 -3.13
N ILE A 78 11.73 -5.97 -4.33
CA ILE A 78 12.88 -6.69 -4.91
C ILE A 78 14.00 -5.70 -5.26
N PRO A 79 13.78 -4.61 -6.02
CA PRO A 79 14.81 -3.61 -6.28
C PRO A 79 15.41 -3.04 -5.00
N ARG A 80 14.58 -2.71 -4.00
CA ARG A 80 15.11 -2.18 -2.73
C ARG A 80 15.93 -3.22 -1.96
N SER A 81 15.55 -4.50 -2.01
CA SER A 81 16.31 -5.57 -1.34
C SER A 81 17.64 -5.85 -2.03
N LEU A 82 17.66 -5.79 -3.37
CA LEU A 82 18.88 -5.87 -4.16
C LEU A 82 19.80 -4.67 -3.89
N GLN A 83 19.24 -3.46 -3.90
CA GLN A 83 19.99 -2.25 -3.56
C GLN A 83 20.62 -2.34 -2.16
N VAL A 84 19.87 -2.81 -1.14
CA VAL A 84 20.43 -3.02 0.20
C VAL A 84 21.60 -4.02 0.17
N PHE A 85 21.47 -5.10 -0.61
CA PHE A 85 22.54 -6.08 -0.75
C PHE A 85 23.77 -5.51 -1.47
N GLU A 86 23.58 -4.75 -2.54
CA GLU A 86 24.66 -4.08 -3.28
C GLU A 86 25.39 -3.04 -2.42
N GLU A 87 24.65 -2.23 -1.65
CA GLU A 87 25.23 -1.18 -0.80
C GLU A 87 25.93 -1.74 0.45
N THR A 88 25.40 -2.81 1.05
CA THR A 88 25.86 -3.29 2.37
C THR A 88 26.61 -4.62 2.34
N GLY A 89 26.50 -5.38 1.25
CA GLY A 89 26.98 -6.77 1.15
C GLY A 89 26.17 -7.79 1.98
N ILE A 90 25.12 -7.37 2.68
CA ILE A 90 24.31 -8.21 3.56
C ILE A 90 22.91 -8.40 2.96
N SER A 91 22.41 -9.64 2.94
CA SER A 91 21.06 -9.90 2.42
C SER A 91 20.03 -9.14 3.25
N HIS A 92 19.00 -8.59 2.60
CA HIS A 92 17.95 -7.83 3.31
C HIS A 92 17.23 -8.69 4.38
N SER A 93 17.08 -9.99 4.14
CA SER A 93 16.55 -10.94 5.14
C SER A 93 17.41 -11.03 6.40
N GLU A 94 18.73 -11.07 6.23
CA GLU A 94 19.68 -11.09 7.35
C GLU A 94 19.66 -9.76 8.10
N PHE A 95 19.57 -8.64 7.39
CA PHE A 95 19.44 -7.31 8.01
C PHE A 95 18.19 -7.20 8.88
N LEU A 96 17.04 -7.65 8.37
CA LEU A 96 15.78 -7.70 9.13
C LEU A 96 15.85 -8.67 10.31
N HIS A 97 16.54 -9.80 10.16
CA HIS A 97 16.74 -10.75 11.25
C HIS A 97 17.53 -10.10 12.39
N ARG A 98 18.65 -9.43 12.06
CA ARG A 98 19.47 -8.69 13.03
C ARG A 98 18.66 -7.65 13.80
N GLN A 99 17.83 -6.87 13.11
CA GLN A 99 16.94 -5.89 13.76
C GLN A 99 15.97 -6.55 14.74
N HIS A 100 15.39 -7.70 14.38
CA HIS A 100 14.47 -8.40 15.28
C HIS A 100 15.18 -9.02 16.49
N THR A 101 16.44 -9.42 16.35
CA THR A 101 17.24 -10.04 17.43
C THR A 101 18.01 -9.04 18.29
N GLU A 102 18.07 -7.78 17.86
CA GLU A 102 18.68 -6.69 18.64
C GLU A 102 17.99 -6.56 20.01
N GLU A 103 18.70 -6.07 21.03
CA GLU A 103 18.12 -5.86 22.34
C GLU A 103 16.97 -4.83 22.26
N GLY A 104 15.78 -5.25 22.68
CA GLY A 104 14.55 -4.49 22.48
C GLY A 104 13.95 -4.60 21.08
N GLY A 105 14.46 -5.48 20.20
CA GLY A 105 13.87 -5.82 18.90
C GLY A 105 12.67 -6.76 19.01
N GLY A 106 11.75 -6.69 18.04
CA GLY A 106 10.50 -7.46 18.06
C GLY A 106 9.83 -7.63 16.70
N PRO A 107 8.57 -8.12 16.64
CA PRO A 107 7.87 -8.43 15.39
C PRO A 107 7.65 -7.25 14.42
N LEU A 108 7.93 -6.02 14.86
CA LEU A 108 7.79 -4.79 14.09
C LEU A 108 9.11 -4.25 13.54
N GLY A 109 10.26 -4.75 14.02
CA GLY A 109 11.59 -4.26 13.67
C GLY A 109 12.52 -4.22 14.89
N GLY A 110 13.51 -3.33 14.83
CA GLY A 110 14.42 -3.04 15.94
C GLY A 110 13.75 -2.32 17.11
N PRO A 111 14.55 -1.92 18.12
CA PRO A 111 14.06 -1.28 19.33
C PRO A 111 13.28 0.00 19.07
N LEU A 112 12.32 0.26 19.96
CA LEU A 112 11.61 1.53 19.97
C LEU A 112 12.60 2.66 20.20
N LYS A 113 12.54 3.66 19.33
CA LYS A 113 13.41 4.84 19.42
C LYS A 113 13.16 5.69 20.67
N PHE A 114 11.95 5.63 21.21
CA PHE A 114 11.51 6.39 22.38
C PHE A 114 11.01 5.44 23.46
N SER A 115 11.24 5.81 24.71
CA SER A 115 11.07 4.92 25.86
C SER A 115 9.61 4.71 26.30
N ASN A 116 8.72 5.68 26.05
CA ASN A 116 7.33 5.62 26.50
C ASN A 116 6.30 6.08 25.43
N PRO A 117 6.28 5.47 24.24
CA PRO A 117 5.27 5.79 23.23
C PRO A 117 3.91 5.22 23.62
N CYS A 118 2.85 5.98 23.37
CA CYS A 118 1.47 5.50 23.40
C CYS A 118 0.79 5.77 22.05
N ILE A 119 -0.13 4.91 21.65
CA ILE A 119 -0.91 5.08 20.43
C ILE A 119 -2.37 5.28 20.82
N LEU A 120 -2.93 6.43 20.46
CA LEU A 120 -4.37 6.66 20.50
C LEU A 120 -4.94 6.33 19.12
N TRP A 121 -5.84 5.35 19.05
CA TRP A 121 -6.45 4.91 17.79
C TRP A 121 -7.93 5.26 17.77
N LEU A 122 -8.27 6.31 17.04
CA LEU A 122 -9.64 6.70 16.76
C LEU A 122 -10.26 5.71 15.77
N HIS A 123 -11.36 5.06 16.16
CA HIS A 123 -12.06 4.11 15.31
C HIS A 123 -13.58 4.33 15.33
N ALA A 124 -14.21 4.14 14.19
CA ALA A 124 -15.66 4.18 14.02
C ALA A 124 -16.15 2.91 13.33
N ASP A 125 -17.45 2.66 13.46
CA ASP A 125 -18.17 1.72 12.62
C ASP A 125 -17.96 2.06 11.13
N GLN A 126 -17.79 1.02 10.32
CA GLN A 126 -17.42 1.19 8.92
C GLN A 126 -18.55 1.84 8.11
N ALA A 127 -19.82 1.57 8.42
CA ALA A 127 -20.93 2.15 7.69
C ALA A 127 -21.05 3.65 8.00
N VAL A 128 -20.94 4.01 9.29
CA VAL A 128 -20.93 5.41 9.73
C VAL A 128 -19.75 6.17 9.12
N LEU A 129 -18.56 5.56 9.11
CA LEU A 129 -17.37 6.17 8.51
C LEU A 129 -17.55 6.36 7.00
N ASP A 130 -18.09 5.37 6.28
CA ASP A 130 -18.32 5.47 4.84
C ASP A 130 -19.27 6.63 4.48
N GLU A 131 -20.35 6.80 5.24
CA GLU A 131 -21.30 7.93 5.06
C GLU A 131 -20.62 9.29 5.32
N ARG A 132 -19.86 9.40 6.41
CA ARG A 132 -19.11 10.63 6.72
C ARG A 132 -18.07 10.96 5.66
N LEU A 133 -17.38 9.97 5.11
CA LEU A 133 -16.41 10.17 4.03
C LEU A 133 -17.07 10.64 2.74
N ASP A 134 -18.27 10.12 2.42
CA ASP A 134 -19.04 10.59 1.27
C ASP A 134 -19.48 12.05 1.47
N LYS A 135 -20.03 12.39 2.64
CA LYS A 135 -20.40 13.77 3.00
C LYS A 135 -19.20 14.72 2.97
N ARG A 136 -18.05 14.28 3.48
CA ARG A 136 -16.83 15.08 3.47
C ARG A 136 -16.41 15.44 2.05
N VAL A 137 -16.52 14.52 1.09
CA VAL A 137 -16.21 14.84 -0.32
C VAL A 137 -17.17 15.90 -0.86
N ASP A 138 -18.45 15.86 -0.46
CA ASP A 138 -19.42 16.89 -0.85
C ASP A 138 -19.06 18.25 -0.22
N ASP A 139 -18.67 18.27 1.06
CA ASP A 139 -18.20 19.47 1.75
C ASP A 139 -16.90 20.04 1.11
N MET A 140 -15.99 19.17 0.65
CA MET A 140 -14.79 19.58 -0.09
C MET A 140 -15.14 20.25 -1.42
N LEU A 141 -16.13 19.73 -2.15
CA LEU A 141 -16.62 20.36 -3.39
C LEU A 141 -17.21 21.74 -3.11
N ALA A 142 -18.03 21.86 -2.05
CA ALA A 142 -18.59 23.14 -1.61
C ALA A 142 -17.51 24.14 -1.17
N ALA A 143 -16.41 23.66 -0.59
CA ALA A 143 -15.26 24.48 -0.18
C ALA A 143 -14.37 24.93 -1.35
N GLY A 144 -14.65 24.49 -2.59
CA GLY A 144 -13.91 24.92 -3.78
C GLY A 144 -12.83 23.95 -4.27
N LEU A 145 -12.98 22.64 -3.97
CA LEU A 145 -12.06 21.60 -4.45
C LEU A 145 -11.76 21.69 -5.95
N LEU A 146 -12.77 21.95 -6.79
CA LEU A 146 -12.57 21.99 -8.25
C LEU A 146 -11.65 23.13 -8.68
N GLU A 147 -11.77 24.31 -8.06
CA GLU A 147 -10.88 25.44 -8.34
C GLU A 147 -9.45 25.14 -7.92
N GLU A 148 -9.27 24.50 -6.77
CA GLU A 148 -7.96 24.06 -6.29
C GLU A 148 -7.29 23.09 -7.27
N LEU A 149 -8.03 22.09 -7.77
CA LEU A 149 -7.50 21.12 -8.73
C LEU A 149 -7.21 21.73 -10.11
N ARG A 150 -8.05 22.66 -10.58
CA ARG A 150 -7.83 23.41 -11.83
C ARG A 150 -6.57 24.24 -11.78
N ASP A 151 -6.41 24.99 -10.71
CA ASP A 151 -5.27 25.84 -10.50
C ASP A 151 -3.98 25.02 -10.36
N PHE A 152 -4.01 23.92 -9.61
CA PHE A 152 -2.90 22.98 -9.54
C PHE A 152 -2.58 22.36 -10.91
N HIS A 153 -3.59 21.97 -11.69
CA HIS A 153 -3.38 21.46 -13.04
C HIS A 153 -2.64 22.47 -13.92
N ARG A 154 -3.10 23.72 -13.93
CA ARG A 154 -2.52 24.81 -14.73
C ARG A 154 -1.07 25.07 -14.34
N ARG A 155 -0.78 25.12 -13.04
CA ARG A 155 0.56 25.47 -12.53
C ARG A 155 1.59 24.35 -12.70
N TYR A 156 1.20 23.10 -12.43
CA TYR A 156 2.18 22.02 -12.26
C TYR A 156 2.03 20.85 -13.24
N ASN A 157 0.83 20.62 -13.78
CA ASN A 157 0.58 19.44 -14.61
C ASN A 157 0.49 19.76 -16.11
N GLN A 158 0.13 20.99 -16.51
CA GLN A 158 -0.11 21.33 -17.91
C GLN A 158 1.12 21.09 -18.81
N LYS A 159 2.33 21.36 -18.31
CA LYS A 159 3.58 21.07 -19.02
C LYS A 159 3.83 19.55 -19.16
N ASN A 160 3.61 18.79 -18.10
CA ASN A 160 3.77 17.33 -18.10
C ASN A 160 2.78 16.66 -19.07
N VAL A 161 1.56 17.17 -19.17
CA VAL A 161 0.57 16.70 -20.15
C VAL A 161 1.02 17.00 -21.58
N SER A 162 1.56 18.20 -21.86
CA SER A 162 2.05 18.53 -23.20
C SER A 162 3.27 17.70 -23.62
N GLU A 163 4.10 17.27 -22.67
CA GLU A 163 5.28 16.44 -22.89
C GLU A 163 4.98 14.94 -22.82
N ASN A 164 3.71 14.55 -22.62
CA ASN A 164 3.26 13.17 -22.42
C ASN A 164 4.04 12.41 -21.32
N SER A 165 4.52 13.14 -20.31
CA SER A 165 5.38 12.66 -19.22
C SER A 165 4.61 12.54 -17.89
N GLN A 166 3.35 12.11 -17.95
CA GLN A 166 2.47 12.05 -16.80
C GLN A 166 2.92 10.97 -15.79
N ASP A 167 3.44 11.42 -14.64
CA ASP A 167 3.86 10.55 -13.57
C ASP A 167 3.00 10.72 -12.31
N TYR A 168 2.01 9.85 -12.16
CA TYR A 168 1.16 9.77 -10.96
C TYR A 168 1.73 8.87 -9.86
N GLN A 169 2.95 8.37 -10.03
CA GLN A 169 3.60 7.46 -9.09
C GLN A 169 4.55 8.18 -8.14
N HIS A 170 4.81 9.48 -8.35
CA HIS A 170 5.77 10.25 -7.56
C HIS A 170 5.19 11.57 -7.04
N GLY A 171 5.79 12.08 -5.97
CA GLY A 171 5.47 13.39 -5.42
C GLY A 171 4.02 13.59 -4.97
N ILE A 172 3.59 14.85 -5.06
CA ILE A 172 2.23 15.31 -4.75
C ILE A 172 1.18 14.71 -5.71
N PHE A 173 1.57 14.26 -6.90
CA PHE A 173 0.69 13.67 -7.91
C PHE A 173 0.11 12.30 -7.50
N GLN A 174 0.69 11.65 -6.48
CA GLN A 174 0.12 10.46 -5.86
C GLN A 174 -1.14 10.75 -5.01
N SER A 175 -1.44 12.03 -4.73
CA SER A 175 -2.57 12.42 -3.89
C SER A 175 -3.90 11.82 -4.39
N ILE A 176 -4.71 11.37 -3.43
CA ILE A 176 -6.08 10.92 -3.71
C ILE A 176 -6.89 12.15 -4.09
N GLY A 177 -7.55 12.11 -5.25
CA GLY A 177 -8.35 13.20 -5.81
C GLY A 177 -7.82 13.69 -7.14
N PHE A 178 -6.53 14.03 -7.26
CA PHE A 178 -6.04 14.65 -8.48
C PHE A 178 -6.15 13.73 -9.71
N LYS A 179 -5.72 12.46 -9.57
CA LYS A 179 -5.79 11.47 -10.65
C LYS A 179 -7.23 11.10 -11.02
N GLU A 180 -8.15 11.11 -10.06
CA GLU A 180 -9.57 10.82 -10.28
C GLU A 180 -10.24 11.90 -11.15
N PHE A 181 -9.79 13.15 -11.04
CA PHE A 181 -10.26 14.27 -11.88
C PHE A 181 -9.38 14.52 -13.11
N HIS A 182 -8.37 13.70 -13.38
CA HIS A 182 -7.42 13.95 -14.48
C HIS A 182 -8.13 14.13 -15.84
N GLU A 183 -8.98 13.18 -16.22
CA GLU A 183 -9.72 13.23 -17.50
C GLU A 183 -10.59 14.49 -17.62
N TYR A 184 -11.23 14.89 -16.52
CA TYR A 184 -12.04 16.11 -16.45
C TYR A 184 -11.19 17.36 -16.68
N LEU A 185 -10.02 17.43 -16.04
CA LEU A 185 -9.12 18.58 -16.10
C LEU A 185 -8.48 18.76 -17.49
N ILE A 186 -8.09 17.68 -18.19
CA ILE A 186 -7.43 17.78 -19.51
C ILE A 186 -8.38 18.07 -20.67
N THR A 187 -9.67 17.75 -20.50
CA THR A 187 -10.74 17.93 -21.49
C THR A 187 -11.53 19.23 -21.28
N GLU A 188 -11.20 19.99 -20.23
CA GLU A 188 -11.80 21.28 -19.94
C GLU A 188 -11.61 22.25 -21.12
N GLY A 189 -12.71 22.85 -21.58
CA GLY A 189 -12.74 23.75 -22.75
C GLY A 189 -12.66 23.06 -24.12
N LYS A 190 -12.49 21.73 -24.18
CA LYS A 190 -12.40 20.96 -25.44
C LYS A 190 -13.61 20.07 -25.73
N CYS A 191 -14.46 19.82 -24.74
CA CYS A 191 -15.61 18.94 -24.83
C CYS A 191 -16.95 19.69 -24.64
N THR A 192 -18.05 19.03 -24.96
CA THR A 192 -19.41 19.54 -24.71
C THR A 192 -19.69 19.62 -23.21
N LEU A 193 -20.61 20.51 -22.81
CA LEU A 193 -21.00 20.67 -21.42
C LEU A 193 -21.53 19.37 -20.80
N GLU A 194 -22.25 18.55 -21.58
CA GLU A 194 -22.77 17.27 -21.13
C GLU A 194 -21.63 16.28 -20.81
N THR A 195 -20.66 16.12 -21.70
CA THR A 195 -19.50 15.25 -21.47
C THR A 195 -18.68 15.72 -20.27
N SER A 196 -18.49 17.04 -20.12
CA SER A 196 -17.80 17.62 -18.97
C SER A 196 -18.49 17.27 -17.64
N ASN A 197 -19.83 17.39 -17.59
CA ASN A 197 -20.61 17.03 -16.40
C ASN A 197 -20.55 15.52 -16.10
N GLN A 198 -20.53 14.67 -17.12
CA GLN A 198 -20.36 13.22 -16.93
C GLN A 198 -18.98 12.88 -16.35
N LEU A 199 -17.92 13.50 -16.87
CA LEU A 199 -16.56 13.32 -16.34
C LEU A 199 -16.41 13.84 -14.92
N LEU A 200 -17.05 14.98 -14.61
CA LEU A 200 -17.08 15.51 -13.26
C LEU A 200 -17.74 14.52 -12.29
N LYS A 201 -18.93 14.02 -12.64
CA LYS A 201 -19.65 13.02 -11.83
C LYS A 201 -18.82 11.75 -11.64
N LYS A 202 -18.19 11.26 -12.71
CA LYS A 202 -17.27 10.10 -12.66
C LYS A 202 -16.10 10.36 -11.69
N GLY A 203 -15.49 11.55 -11.74
CA GLY A 203 -14.40 11.94 -10.84
C GLY A 203 -14.83 11.98 -9.38
N ILE A 204 -16.01 12.52 -9.07
CA ILE A 204 -16.57 12.58 -7.71
C ILE A 204 -16.84 11.17 -7.16
N GLU A 205 -17.51 10.31 -7.95
CA GLU A 205 -17.78 8.93 -7.55
C GLU A 205 -16.48 8.15 -7.34
N ALA A 206 -15.50 8.34 -8.22
CA ALA A 206 -14.17 7.74 -8.09
C ALA A 206 -13.49 8.19 -6.79
N LEU A 207 -13.48 9.50 -6.50
CA LEU A 207 -12.91 10.08 -5.27
C LEU A 207 -13.54 9.48 -4.01
N LYS A 208 -14.88 9.42 -3.95
CA LYS A 208 -15.60 8.77 -2.84
C LYS A 208 -15.17 7.31 -2.67
N GLN A 209 -15.09 6.55 -3.75
CA GLN A 209 -14.67 5.14 -3.71
C GLN A 209 -13.22 4.95 -3.26
N VAL A 210 -12.26 5.73 -3.77
CA VAL A 210 -10.85 5.61 -3.37
C VAL A 210 -10.63 6.02 -1.92
N THR A 211 -11.38 7.02 -1.44
CA THR A 211 -11.33 7.48 -0.06
C THR A 211 -11.80 6.39 0.90
N LYS A 212 -12.94 5.74 0.63
CA LYS A 212 -13.43 4.59 1.41
C LYS A 212 -12.47 3.40 1.38
N ARG A 213 -11.90 3.09 0.20
CA ARG A 213 -10.87 2.04 0.06
C ARG A 213 -9.63 2.34 0.90
N TYR A 214 -9.21 3.60 0.91
CA TYR A 214 -8.08 4.05 1.70
C TYR A 214 -8.35 3.90 3.19
N ALA A 215 -9.48 4.40 3.71
CA ALA A 215 -9.87 4.24 5.12
C ALA A 215 -9.87 2.77 5.58
N ARG A 216 -10.46 1.86 4.78
CA ARG A 216 -10.45 0.40 5.05
C ARG A 216 -9.03 -0.18 5.07
N LYS A 217 -8.14 0.32 4.21
CA LYS A 217 -6.74 -0.08 4.18
C LYS A 217 -5.98 0.39 5.43
N GLN A 218 -6.20 1.64 5.87
CA GLN A 218 -5.61 2.16 7.11
C GLN A 218 -6.04 1.31 8.31
N ASN A 219 -7.36 1.05 8.45
CA ASN A 219 -7.90 0.20 9.51
C ASN A 219 -7.29 -1.23 9.49
N ARG A 220 -7.16 -1.81 8.30
CA ARG A 220 -6.54 -3.14 8.15
C ARG A 220 -5.07 -3.12 8.54
N TRP A 221 -4.33 -2.09 8.17
CA TRP A 221 -2.92 -1.97 8.51
C TRP A 221 -2.72 -1.80 10.01
N VAL A 222 -3.47 -0.90 10.67
CA VAL A 222 -3.38 -0.69 12.13
C VAL A 222 -3.65 -2.01 12.86
N LYS A 223 -4.73 -2.71 12.49
CA LYS A 223 -5.05 -4.03 13.04
C LYS A 223 -3.90 -5.01 12.83
N ASN A 224 -3.39 -5.17 11.61
CA ASN A 224 -2.36 -6.16 11.31
C ASN A 224 -0.97 -5.82 11.87
N ARG A 225 -0.65 -4.52 11.95
CA ARG A 225 0.65 -4.02 12.39
C ARG A 225 0.73 -3.99 13.91
N PHE A 226 -0.27 -3.43 14.58
CA PHE A 226 -0.19 -3.18 16.02
C PHE A 226 -1.03 -4.15 16.86
N LEU A 227 -2.20 -4.59 16.39
CA LEU A 227 -3.11 -5.41 17.21
C LEU A 227 -2.90 -6.92 17.03
N SER A 228 -2.66 -7.36 15.80
CA SER A 228 -2.50 -8.77 15.44
C SER A 228 -1.06 -9.26 15.57
N ARG A 229 -0.15 -8.50 16.17
CA ARG A 229 1.24 -8.92 16.42
C ARG A 229 1.62 -8.57 17.85
N PRO A 230 1.03 -9.21 18.87
CA PRO A 230 1.38 -8.93 20.25
C PRO A 230 2.85 -9.30 20.46
N GLY A 231 3.65 -8.31 20.83
CA GLY A 231 5.05 -8.49 21.23
C GLY A 231 5.35 -7.50 22.36
N PRO A 232 6.33 -7.78 23.22
CA PRO A 232 6.62 -6.96 24.40
C PRO A 232 7.00 -5.50 24.08
N ILE A 233 7.33 -5.22 22.82
CA ILE A 233 7.85 -3.93 22.34
C ILE A 233 6.82 -3.19 21.46
N VAL A 234 5.61 -3.73 21.28
CA VAL A 234 4.56 -2.98 20.57
C VAL A 234 3.99 -1.91 21.51
N PRO A 235 4.00 -0.62 21.13
CA PRO A 235 3.42 0.42 21.96
C PRO A 235 1.96 0.12 22.29
N PRO A 236 1.50 0.38 23.53
CA PRO A 236 0.11 0.17 23.89
C PRO A 236 -0.81 1.03 23.01
N VAL A 237 -1.80 0.37 22.40
CA VAL A 237 -2.82 1.00 21.56
C VAL A 237 -4.11 1.13 22.36
N TYR A 238 -4.57 2.36 22.57
CA TYR A 238 -5.84 2.67 23.21
C TYR A 238 -6.85 3.07 22.15
N GLY A 239 -7.94 2.33 22.03
CA GLY A 239 -9.00 2.67 21.08
C GLY A 239 -9.93 3.72 21.65
N LEU A 240 -10.30 4.67 20.80
CA LEU A 240 -11.27 5.72 21.10
C LEU A 240 -12.39 5.62 20.07
N GLU A 241 -13.62 5.47 20.56
CA GLU A 241 -14.80 5.24 19.74
C GLU A 241 -15.35 6.59 19.23
N VAL A 242 -15.44 6.74 17.90
CA VAL A 242 -15.87 8.00 17.25
C VAL A 242 -17.12 7.88 16.37
N SER A 243 -17.90 6.79 16.48
CA SER A 243 -19.10 6.59 15.64
C SER A 243 -20.22 7.57 15.95
N ASP A 244 -20.25 8.15 17.14
CA ASP A 244 -21.20 9.19 17.51
C ASP A 244 -20.46 10.48 17.87
N VAL A 245 -20.55 11.50 16.99
CA VAL A 245 -19.88 12.80 17.24
C VAL A 245 -20.53 13.53 18.41
N SER A 246 -21.80 13.28 18.70
CA SER A 246 -22.50 13.94 19.82
C SER A 246 -22.00 13.49 21.20
N LYS A 247 -21.23 12.39 21.26
CA LYS A 247 -20.63 11.87 22.48
C LYS A 247 -19.12 12.06 22.53
N TRP A 248 -18.57 12.92 21.67
CA TRP A 248 -17.13 13.14 21.53
C TRP A 248 -16.43 13.42 22.86
N GLU A 249 -17.03 14.27 23.70
CA GLU A 249 -16.49 14.64 25.00
C GLU A 249 -16.28 13.40 25.89
N GLU A 250 -17.32 12.57 26.02
CA GLU A 250 -17.34 11.39 26.91
C GLU A 250 -16.58 10.18 26.30
N SER A 251 -16.69 9.95 24.99
CA SER A 251 -16.15 8.74 24.34
C SER A 251 -14.72 8.89 23.81
N VAL A 252 -14.25 10.14 23.64
CA VAL A 252 -12.95 10.43 23.02
C VAL A 252 -12.10 11.36 23.87
N LEU A 253 -12.60 12.57 24.16
CA LEU A 253 -11.78 13.63 24.74
C LEU A 253 -11.36 13.31 26.18
N GLU A 254 -12.32 13.00 27.05
CA GLU A 254 -12.04 12.66 28.45
C GLU A 254 -11.14 11.43 28.58
N PRO A 255 -11.41 10.29 27.91
CA PRO A 255 -10.51 9.14 27.95
C PRO A 255 -9.12 9.44 27.39
N ALA A 256 -9.02 10.20 26.29
CA ALA A 256 -7.72 10.57 25.71
C ALA A 256 -6.90 11.43 26.67
N LEU A 257 -7.52 12.41 27.33
CA LEU A 257 -6.86 13.27 28.31
C LEU A 257 -6.40 12.46 29.51
N GLU A 258 -7.22 11.55 30.04
CA GLU A 258 -6.85 10.67 31.15
C GLU A 258 -5.63 9.80 30.80
N ILE A 259 -5.64 9.19 29.61
CA ILE A 259 -4.53 8.38 29.12
C ILE A 259 -3.27 9.23 29.02
N VAL A 260 -3.33 10.37 28.34
CA VAL A 260 -2.17 11.24 28.14
C VAL A 260 -1.62 11.77 29.47
N GLN A 261 -2.48 12.18 30.40
CA GLN A 261 -2.08 12.64 31.73
C GLN A 261 -1.38 11.53 32.52
N SER A 262 -1.91 10.31 32.47
CA SER A 262 -1.30 9.14 33.13
C SER A 262 0.11 8.87 32.57
N PHE A 263 0.27 8.89 31.24
CA PHE A 263 1.57 8.71 30.58
C PHE A 263 2.58 9.81 30.93
N ILE A 264 2.11 11.06 31.03
CA ILE A 264 2.94 12.20 31.43
C ILE A 264 3.42 12.05 32.88
N GLN A 265 2.57 11.54 33.76
CA GLN A 265 2.88 11.33 35.18
C GLN A 265 3.68 10.04 35.44
N GLY A 266 3.85 9.17 34.44
CA GLY A 266 4.51 7.88 34.58
C GLY A 266 3.62 6.79 35.20
N HIS A 267 2.31 7.03 35.30
CA HIS A 267 1.33 6.08 35.80
C HIS A 267 0.73 5.25 34.66
N LYS A 268 0.22 4.05 35.00
CA LYS A 268 -0.56 3.25 34.05
C LYS A 268 -1.97 3.82 33.96
N PRO A 269 -2.50 4.09 32.74
CA PRO A 269 -3.88 4.54 32.59
C PRO A 269 -4.88 3.50 33.10
N THR A 270 -6.06 3.96 33.49
CA THR A 270 -7.20 3.09 33.84
C THR A 270 -7.71 2.32 32.62
N ALA A 271 -7.69 2.97 31.45
CA ALA A 271 -8.10 2.35 30.19
C ALA A 271 -7.21 1.15 29.83
N THR A 272 -7.80 0.06 29.37
CA THR A 272 -7.06 -1.12 28.93
C THR A 272 -6.68 -1.01 27.44
N PRO A 273 -5.42 -1.27 27.07
CA PRO A 273 -5.03 -1.32 25.66
C PRO A 273 -5.80 -2.38 24.87
N ILE A 274 -6.17 -2.07 23.63
CA ILE A 274 -6.81 -3.03 22.72
C ILE A 274 -5.83 -4.15 22.39
N LYS A 275 -6.31 -5.39 22.54
CA LYS A 275 -5.61 -6.58 22.08
C LYS A 275 -6.53 -7.36 21.16
N MET A 276 -6.01 -7.81 20.02
CA MET A 276 -6.72 -8.76 19.18
C MET A 276 -6.15 -10.17 19.42
N PRO A 277 -7.00 -11.21 19.42
CA PRO A 277 -6.52 -12.58 19.48
C PRO A 277 -5.62 -12.86 18.27
N TYR A 278 -4.36 -13.18 18.56
CA TYR A 278 -3.40 -13.57 17.54
C TYR A 278 -3.62 -15.03 17.19
N ASN A 279 -3.79 -15.31 15.89
CA ASN A 279 -3.85 -16.68 15.41
C ASN A 279 -2.46 -17.10 14.96
N GLU A 280 -1.73 -17.81 15.83
CA GLU A 280 -0.36 -18.33 15.56
C GLU A 280 -0.30 -19.21 14.31
N ALA A 281 -1.42 -19.79 13.89
CA ALA A 281 -1.52 -20.73 12.77
C ALA A 281 -1.41 -20.10 11.37
N GLU A 282 -1.28 -18.77 11.22
CA GLU A 282 -1.04 -18.16 9.91
C GLU A 282 0.43 -18.30 9.49
N ASN A 283 0.78 -19.50 8.98
CA ASN A 283 2.09 -19.81 8.39
C ASN A 283 2.32 -19.03 7.07
N LYS A 284 2.55 -17.72 7.16
CA LYS A 284 2.76 -16.80 6.01
C LYS A 284 4.11 -16.96 5.29
N ARG A 285 4.90 -17.96 5.66
CA ARG A 285 6.26 -18.20 5.12
C ARG A 285 6.35 -19.44 4.22
N SER A 286 5.29 -20.23 4.09
CA SER A 286 5.28 -21.35 3.14
C SER A 286 5.07 -20.83 1.71
N TYR A 287 5.74 -21.49 0.76
CA TYR A 287 5.61 -21.22 -0.67
C TYR A 287 5.05 -22.47 -1.34
N HIS A 288 3.98 -22.29 -2.10
CA HIS A 288 3.33 -23.36 -2.86
C HIS A 288 3.31 -22.98 -4.33
N LEU A 289 3.77 -23.87 -5.20
CA LEU A 289 3.66 -23.70 -6.65
C LEU A 289 2.44 -24.48 -7.15
N CYS A 290 1.56 -23.80 -7.88
CA CYS A 290 0.52 -24.49 -8.63
C CYS A 290 0.95 -24.67 -10.08
N ASP A 291 1.37 -25.87 -10.47
CA ASP A 291 1.78 -26.17 -11.85
C ASP A 291 0.64 -25.97 -12.86
N LEU A 292 -0.61 -26.14 -12.43
CA LEU A 292 -1.78 -26.01 -13.30
C LEU A 292 -2.12 -24.55 -13.63
N CYS A 293 -1.87 -23.65 -12.68
CA CYS A 293 -2.17 -22.23 -12.81
C CYS A 293 -0.92 -21.38 -13.07
N ASP A 294 0.26 -22.00 -13.06
CA ASP A 294 1.59 -21.39 -13.16
C ASP A 294 1.73 -20.16 -12.23
N ARG A 295 1.43 -20.37 -10.95
CA ARG A 295 1.43 -19.30 -9.94
C ARG A 295 2.03 -19.78 -8.63
N ILE A 296 2.88 -18.93 -8.06
CA ILE A 296 3.41 -19.08 -6.69
C ILE A 296 2.41 -18.46 -5.71
N ILE A 297 1.99 -19.24 -4.73
CA ILE A 297 1.07 -18.85 -3.67
C ILE A 297 1.81 -18.92 -2.35
N ILE A 298 1.77 -17.83 -1.60
CA ILE A 298 2.45 -17.71 -0.31
C ILE A 298 1.43 -17.91 0.80
N GLY A 299 1.69 -18.86 1.68
CA GLY A 299 0.85 -19.19 2.84
C GLY A 299 -0.08 -20.38 2.63
N ASP A 300 -0.19 -21.20 3.67
CA ASP A 300 -0.97 -22.44 3.63
C ASP A 300 -2.47 -22.19 3.46
N ARG A 301 -2.98 -21.09 4.05
CA ARG A 301 -4.39 -20.71 3.93
C ARG A 301 -4.72 -20.24 2.53
N GLU A 302 -3.85 -19.40 1.96
CA GLU A 302 -3.98 -18.88 0.60
C GLU A 302 -3.88 -20.02 -0.42
N TRP A 303 -3.01 -21.01 -0.18
CA TRP A 303 -2.93 -22.24 -0.97
C TRP A 303 -4.22 -23.07 -0.89
N ALA A 304 -4.72 -23.31 0.33
CA ALA A 304 -5.97 -24.05 0.52
C ALA A 304 -7.17 -23.36 -0.14
N ALA A 305 -7.21 -22.02 -0.11
CA ALA A 305 -8.23 -21.23 -0.79
C ALA A 305 -8.06 -21.27 -2.32
N HIS A 306 -6.82 -21.25 -2.82
CA HIS A 306 -6.52 -21.35 -4.24
C HIS A 306 -7.00 -22.67 -4.84
N ILE A 307 -6.67 -23.81 -4.22
CA ILE A 307 -7.08 -25.14 -4.72
C ILE A 307 -8.62 -25.22 -4.81
N LYS A 308 -9.33 -24.58 -3.89
CA LYS A 308 -10.81 -24.55 -3.86
C LYS A 308 -11.42 -23.46 -4.76
N SER A 309 -10.60 -22.62 -5.39
CA SER A 309 -11.09 -21.48 -6.18
C SER A 309 -11.71 -21.93 -7.51
N LYS A 310 -12.75 -21.21 -7.95
CA LYS A 310 -13.40 -21.44 -9.25
C LYS A 310 -12.40 -21.37 -10.41
N SER A 311 -11.41 -20.47 -10.32
CA SER A 311 -10.36 -20.33 -11.33
C SER A 311 -9.49 -21.59 -11.43
N HIS A 312 -9.01 -22.12 -10.30
CA HIS A 312 -8.19 -23.33 -10.28
C HIS A 312 -8.98 -24.56 -10.74
N LEU A 313 -10.22 -24.71 -10.26
CA LEU A 313 -11.11 -25.81 -10.66
C LEU A 313 -11.45 -25.77 -12.16
N ASN A 314 -11.61 -24.59 -12.75
CA ASN A 314 -11.84 -24.46 -14.20
C ASN A 314 -10.59 -24.82 -15.01
N GLN A 315 -9.40 -24.42 -14.54
CA GLN A 315 -8.14 -24.76 -15.19
C GLN A 315 -7.87 -26.27 -15.12
N LEU A 316 -8.18 -26.91 -13.98
CA LEU A 316 -8.19 -28.36 -13.81
C LEU A 316 -9.11 -29.05 -14.82
N LYS A 317 -10.36 -28.57 -14.96
CA LYS A 317 -11.32 -29.12 -15.94
C LYS A 317 -10.84 -28.95 -17.37
N LYS A 318 -10.26 -27.79 -17.70
CA LYS A 318 -9.70 -27.51 -19.04
C LYS A 318 -8.56 -28.48 -19.36
N ARG A 319 -7.66 -28.73 -18.41
CA ARG A 319 -6.55 -29.66 -18.62
C ARG A 319 -7.02 -31.10 -18.79
N ARG A 320 -7.95 -31.57 -17.95
CA ARG A 320 -8.56 -32.90 -18.10
C ARG A 320 -9.21 -33.12 -19.47
N ARG A 321 -9.88 -32.10 -20.02
CA ARG A 321 -10.45 -32.18 -21.38
C ARG A 321 -9.36 -32.33 -22.44
N LEU A 322 -8.31 -31.50 -22.37
CA LEU A 322 -7.19 -31.58 -23.31
C LEU A 322 -6.46 -32.93 -23.23
N ASP A 323 -6.29 -33.48 -22.03
CA ASP A 323 -5.66 -34.78 -21.84
C ASP A 323 -6.56 -35.91 -22.37
N SER A 324 -7.88 -35.84 -22.18
CA SER A 324 -8.84 -36.79 -22.80
C SER A 324 -8.88 -36.69 -24.32
N ASP A 325 -8.85 -35.47 -24.87
CA ASP A 325 -8.84 -35.25 -26.32
C ASP A 325 -7.50 -35.74 -26.94
N ALA A 326 -6.38 -35.58 -26.22
CA ALA A 326 -5.09 -36.12 -26.64
C ALA A 326 -5.06 -37.66 -26.63
N VAL A 327 -5.64 -38.30 -25.61
CA VAL A 327 -5.77 -39.78 -25.57
C VAL A 327 -6.63 -40.29 -26.71
N ASN A 328 -7.76 -39.64 -26.99
CA ASN A 328 -8.63 -39.98 -28.13
C ASN A 328 -7.93 -39.78 -29.49
N THR A 329 -7.02 -38.80 -29.59
CA THR A 329 -6.24 -38.53 -30.82
C THR A 329 -5.15 -39.59 -31.03
N ILE A 330 -4.57 -40.13 -29.95
CA ILE A 330 -3.56 -41.19 -30.01
C ILE A 330 -4.21 -42.55 -30.34
N GLU A 331 -5.38 -42.84 -29.78
CA GLU A 331 -6.15 -44.06 -30.10
C GLU A 331 -6.65 -44.08 -31.56
N SER A 332 -6.98 -42.93 -32.14
CA SER A 332 -7.42 -42.84 -33.54
C SER A 332 -6.29 -42.93 -34.58
N GLN A 333 -5.03 -42.76 -34.19
CA GLN A 333 -3.86 -42.93 -35.07
C GLN A 333 -3.25 -44.34 -35.05
N SER A 334 -3.74 -45.24 -34.20
CA SER A 334 -3.17 -46.59 -34.01
C SER A 334 -3.90 -47.72 -34.74
N VAL A 335 -4.83 -47.41 -35.66
CA VAL A 335 -5.59 -48.41 -36.44
C VAL A 335 -5.28 -48.35 -37.96
N SER A 336 -4.16 -49.00 -38.33
CA SER A 336 -3.87 -49.83 -39.53
C SER A 336 -3.71 -49.21 -40.96
N PRO A 337 -3.09 -49.92 -41.96
CA PRO A 337 -2.29 -51.16 -41.95
C PRO A 337 -0.91 -51.11 -42.65
N ASP A 338 -0.19 -52.20 -42.38
CA ASP A 338 1.13 -52.70 -42.79
C ASP A 338 1.42 -52.79 -44.31
N HIS A 339 2.64 -52.40 -44.74
CA HIS A 339 3.30 -52.97 -45.92
C HIS A 339 4.83 -52.77 -45.91
N ASN A 340 5.53 -53.89 -45.72
CA ASN A 340 6.98 -54.12 -45.84
C ASN A 340 7.66 -53.57 -47.12
N LYS A 341 8.85 -52.96 -46.96
CA LYS A 341 10.04 -53.12 -47.82
C LYS A 341 11.28 -52.36 -47.29
N GLU A 342 12.29 -53.10 -46.83
CA GLU A 342 13.72 -52.71 -46.76
C GLU A 342 14.28 -52.49 -48.19
N PRO A 343 15.41 -51.74 -48.48
CA PRO A 343 16.72 -51.94 -47.81
C PRO A 343 17.79 -50.79 -47.81
N LYS A 344 18.84 -51.03 -46.97
CA LYS A 344 20.30 -50.77 -47.14
C LYS A 344 20.91 -49.35 -47.05
N GLU A 345 21.73 -49.17 -46.01
CA GLU A 345 22.82 -48.18 -45.89
C GLU A 345 24.15 -48.65 -46.50
N LYS A 346 24.89 -47.71 -47.10
CA LYS A 346 26.35 -47.78 -47.32
C LYS A 346 26.97 -46.37 -47.25
N GLY A 347 27.96 -46.19 -46.36
CA GLY A 347 29.25 -45.55 -46.64
C GLY A 347 29.42 -44.02 -46.49
N SER A 348 30.18 -43.61 -45.46
CA SER A 348 30.95 -42.35 -45.32
C SER A 348 32.19 -42.33 -46.27
N PRO A 349 33.22 -41.41 -46.22
CA PRO A 349 33.54 -40.28 -45.31
C PRO A 349 34.26 -39.03 -45.93
N GLY A 350 34.67 -38.06 -45.09
CA GLY A 350 35.82 -37.13 -45.32
C GLY A 350 35.56 -35.65 -44.95
N GLN A 351 35.94 -35.16 -43.76
CA GLN A 351 37.18 -34.43 -43.37
C GLN A 351 37.33 -32.96 -43.86
N ASN A 352 37.39 -31.99 -42.93
CA ASN A 352 38.57 -31.14 -42.69
C ASN A 352 38.39 -30.12 -41.54
N ASP A 353 39.51 -29.88 -40.85
CA ASP A 353 39.77 -29.06 -39.66
C ASP A 353 39.67 -27.53 -39.88
N GLN A 354 39.42 -26.75 -38.81
CA GLN A 354 40.42 -25.82 -38.22
C GLN A 354 39.89 -25.02 -37.00
N GLU A 355 40.75 -24.91 -35.98
CA GLU A 355 40.65 -24.13 -34.74
C GLU A 355 40.84 -22.60 -34.97
N LEU A 356 40.22 -21.74 -34.13
CA LEU A 356 40.89 -20.83 -33.17
C LEU A 356 39.96 -19.74 -32.56
N LYS A 357 39.97 -19.67 -31.21
CA LYS A 357 39.91 -18.51 -30.26
C LYS A 357 38.88 -17.37 -30.42
N CYS A 358 38.15 -17.08 -29.33
CA CYS A 358 38.45 -15.91 -28.48
C CYS A 358 37.74 -15.95 -27.11
N SER A 359 38.33 -15.19 -26.18
CA SER A 359 38.28 -15.31 -24.72
C SER A 359 37.07 -14.67 -24.02
N VAL A 360 36.90 -15.09 -22.77
CA VAL A 360 36.00 -14.59 -21.71
C VAL A 360 36.42 -13.23 -21.18
#